data_AF-A0A285Z2U8-F1
#
_entry.id   AF-A0A285Z2U8-F1
#
_cell.length_a   1.000
_cell.length_b   1.000
_cell.length_c   1.000
_cell.angle_alpha   90.00
_cell.angle_beta   90.00
_cell.angle_gamma   90.00
#
_symmetry.space_group_name_H-M   'P 1'
#
loop_
_entity.id
_entity.type
_entity.pdbx_description
1 polymer ?
#
loop_
_entity_poly.entity_id
_entity_poly.type
_entity_poly.pdbx_seq_one_letter_code
_entity_poly.pdbx_strand_id
1 'polypeptide(L)'
;MSLLPGLAESTGVSIPTAGSYISAYALGVVIGAPLIAILAARTSRKALLIALIALFAIGYAASAVAWDHFSLLCARFLAGLPHGAY
;
A
#
# COMPACT_ATOMS: atom_id res chain seq x y z
N MET A 1 -0.74 -2.34 21.11
CA MET A 1 -1.95 -2.98 20.53
C MET A 1 -1.66 -3.13 19.04
N SER A 2 -1.83 -4.32 18.46
CA SER A 2 -1.68 -4.47 17.00
C SER A 2 -2.76 -3.66 16.30
N LEU A 3 -2.47 -3.12 15.11
CA LEU A 3 -3.46 -2.38 14.31
C LEU A 3 -4.52 -3.32 13.72
N LEU A 4 -4.18 -4.60 13.52
CA LEU A 4 -5.00 -5.56 12.80
C LEU A 4 -6.39 -5.82 13.42
N PRO A 5 -6.54 -5.99 14.76
CA PRO A 5 -7.86 -6.07 15.39
C PRO A 5 -8.72 -4.82 15.15
N GLY A 6 -8.14 -3.62 15.23
CA GLY A 6 -8.86 -2.36 14.96
C GLY A 6 -9.28 -2.24 13.50
N LEU A 7 -8.43 -2.69 12.55
CA LEU A 7 -8.78 -2.74 11.13
C LEU A 7 -9.91 -3.75 10.88
N ALA A 8 -9.84 -4.93 11.51
CA ALA A 8 -10.87 -5.96 11.42
C ALA A 8 -12.23 -5.45 11.91
N GLU A 9 -12.24 -4.79 13.07
CA GLU A 9 -13.43 -4.15 13.64
C GLU A 9 -13.99 -3.05 12.71
N SER A 10 -13.14 -2.13 12.25
CA SER A 10 -13.56 -1.01 11.39
C SER A 10 -14.12 -1.43 10.03
N THR A 11 -13.70 -2.60 9.53
CA THR A 11 -14.15 -3.13 8.23
C THR A 11 -15.18 -4.25 8.35
N GLY A 12 -15.56 -4.61 9.59
CA GLY A 12 -16.56 -5.64 9.86
C GLY A 12 -16.15 -7.05 9.45
N VAL A 13 -14.85 -7.35 9.39
CA VAL A 13 -14.32 -8.68 8.98
C VAL A 13 -13.66 -9.41 10.13
N SER A 14 -13.49 -10.73 9.98
CA SER A 14 -12.75 -11.54 10.94
C SER A 14 -11.26 -11.19 10.95
N ILE A 15 -10.58 -11.44 12.07
CA ILE A 15 -9.11 -11.27 12.19
C ILE A 15 -8.33 -12.06 11.12
N PRO A 16 -8.65 -13.34 10.84
CA PRO A 16 -8.02 -14.07 9.74
C PRO A 16 -8.20 -13.38 8.37
N THR A 17 -9.40 -12.87 8.08
CA THR A 17 -9.69 -12.13 6.85
C THR A 17 -8.90 -10.82 6.78
N ALA A 18 -8.79 -10.08 7.88
CA ALA A 18 -7.99 -8.85 7.95
C ALA A 18 -6.49 -9.10 7.70
N GLY A 19 -6.01 -10.34 7.83
CA GLY A 19 -4.67 -10.74 7.41
C GLY A 19 -4.39 -10.47 5.92
N SER A 20 -5.42 -10.49 5.06
CA SER A 20 -5.27 -10.19 3.63
C SER A 20 -4.81 -8.76 3.36
N TYR A 21 -5.04 -7.80 4.28
CA TYR A 21 -4.53 -6.44 4.19
C TYR A 21 -3.00 -6.39 4.19
N ILE A 22 -2.36 -7.27 4.98
CA ILE A 22 -0.90 -7.41 5.04
C ILE A 22 -0.42 -8.08 3.75
N SER A 23 -1.10 -9.15 3.31
CA SER A 23 -0.76 -9.85 2.06
C SER A 23 -0.87 -8.94 0.84
N ALA A 24 -1.92 -8.11 0.75
CA ALA A 24 -2.11 -7.14 -0.32
C ALA A 24 -0.99 -6.08 -0.33
N TYR A 25 -0.60 -5.58 0.84
CA TYR A 25 0.55 -4.69 0.98
C TYR A 25 1.85 -5.35 0.49
N ALA A 26 2.11 -6.59 0.91
CA ALA A 26 3.28 -7.35 0.49
C ALA A 26 3.30 -7.61 -1.03
N LEU A 27 2.15 -7.92 -1.64
CA LEU A 27 2.02 -8.01 -3.09
C LEU A 27 2.33 -6.67 -3.77
N GLY A 28 1.85 -5.56 -3.19
CA GLY A 28 2.19 -4.21 -3.64
C GLY A 28 3.71 -3.98 -3.64
N VAL A 29 4.41 -4.37 -2.57
CA VAL A 29 5.88 -4.26 -2.49
C VAL A 29 6.57 -5.09 -3.57
N VAL A 30 6.17 -6.36 -3.71
CA VAL A 30 6.77 -7.31 -4.68
C VAL A 30 6.59 -6.83 -6.12
N ILE A 31 5.43 -6.26 -6.46
CA ILE A 31 5.14 -5.71 -7.78
C ILE A 31 5.78 -4.32 -7.95
N GLY A 32 5.80 -3.51 -6.90
CA GLY A 32 6.36 -2.16 -6.90
C GLY A 32 7.86 -2.15 -7.18
N ALA A 33 8.62 -3.09 -6.61
CA ALA A 33 10.07 -3.17 -6.77
C ALA A 33 10.54 -3.22 -8.24
N PRO A 34 10.10 -4.18 -9.08
CA PRO A 34 10.50 -4.23 -10.49
C PRO A 34 9.98 -3.03 -11.29
N LEU A 35 8.76 -2.54 -11.02
CA LEU A 35 8.22 -1.36 -11.70
C LEU A 35 9.06 -0.12 -11.43
N ILE A 36 9.44 0.09 -10.17
CA ILE A 36 10.25 1.23 -9.74
C ILE A 36 11.67 1.09 -10.28
N ALA A 37 12.26 -0.11 -10.28
CA ALA A 37 13.59 -0.34 -10.86
C ALA A 37 13.64 0.05 -12.36
N ILE A 38 12.62 -0.33 -13.13
CA ILE A 38 12.51 0.03 -14.55
C ILE A 38 12.32 1.55 -14.71
N LEU A 39 11.47 2.17 -13.90
CA LEU A 39 11.20 3.61 -13.97
C LEU A 39 12.42 4.44 -13.55
N ALA A 40 13.16 3.97 -12.54
CA ALA A 40 14.39 4.58 -12.05
C ALA A 40 15.50 4.59 -13.11
N ALA A 41 15.55 3.57 -13.97
CA ALA A 41 16.51 3.51 -15.07
C ALA A 41 16.24 4.58 -16.17
N ARG A 42 15.03 5.12 -16.24
CA ARG A 42 14.58 6.03 -17.32
C ARG A 42 14.33 7.47 -16.88
N THR A 43 14.41 7.76 -15.59
CA THR A 43 13.93 9.03 -15.02
C THR A 43 14.97 9.64 -14.09
N SER A 44 14.96 10.98 -13.93
CA SER A 44 15.84 11.63 -12.94
C SER A 44 15.47 11.22 -11.51
N ARG A 45 16.49 11.09 -10.63
CA ARG A 45 16.29 10.71 -9.22
C ARG A 45 15.29 11.61 -8.50
N LYS A 46 15.31 12.92 -8.78
CA LYS A 46 14.39 13.89 -8.17
C LYS A 46 12.94 13.60 -8.55
N ALA A 47 12.66 13.39 -9.84
CA ALA A 47 11.31 13.11 -10.31
C ALA A 47 10.77 11.78 -9.74
N LEU A 48 11.64 10.76 -9.67
CA LEU A 48 11.28 9.48 -9.04
C LEU A 48 10.91 9.66 -7.57
N LEU A 49 11.73 10.36 -6.78
CA LEU A 49 11.47 10.59 -5.36
C LEU A 49 10.15 11.34 -5.14
N ILE A 50 9.86 12.36 -5.94
CA ILE A 50 8.59 13.10 -5.86
C ILE A 50 7.42 12.16 -6.16
N ALA A 51 7.52 11.32 -7.20
CA ALA A 51 6.48 10.36 -7.55
C ALA A 51 6.26 9.32 -6.44
N LEU A 52 7.32 8.80 -5.82
CA LEU A 52 7.23 7.84 -4.72
C LEU A 52 6.58 8.46 -3.48
N ILE A 53 6.94 9.69 -3.11
CA ILE A 53 6.32 10.42 -2.00
C ILE A 53 4.83 10.68 -2.29
N ALA A 54 4.49 11.09 -3.52
CA ALA A 54 3.10 11.29 -3.92
C ALA A 54 2.29 9.99 -3.84
N LEU A 55 2.86 8.87 -4.34
CA LEU A 55 2.20 7.57 -4.29
C LEU A 55 2.03 7.07 -2.84
N PHE A 56 3.03 7.29 -1.99
CA PHE A 56 2.94 7.01 -0.55
C PHE A 56 1.79 7.79 0.09
N ALA A 57 1.73 9.10 -0.14
CA ALA A 57 0.69 9.97 0.41
C ALA A 57 -0.71 9.53 -0.06
N ILE A 58 -0.86 9.21 -1.35
CA ILE A 58 -2.11 8.73 -1.92
C ILE A 58 -2.53 7.39 -1.29
N GLY A 59 -1.62 6.42 -1.16
CA GLY A 59 -1.94 5.11 -0.58
C GLY A 59 -2.38 5.20 0.88
N TYR A 60 -1.74 6.07 1.67
CA TYR A 60 -2.14 6.31 3.06
C TYR A 60 -3.43 7.13 3.18
N ALA A 61 -3.64 8.15 2.34
CA ALA A 61 -4.89 8.89 2.30
C ALA A 61 -6.07 7.98 1.92
N ALA A 62 -5.89 7.13 0.90
CA ALA A 62 -6.86 6.12 0.50
C ALA A 62 -7.16 5.13 1.65
N SER A 63 -6.14 4.72 2.40
CA SER A 63 -6.32 3.88 3.58
C SER A 63 -7.10 4.56 4.70
N ALA A 64 -6.96 5.89 4.85
CA ALA A 64 -7.63 6.66 5.89
C ALA A 64 -9.12 6.88 5.59
N VAL A 65 -9.50 6.94 4.31
CA VAL A 65 -10.91 7.12 3.88
C VAL A 65 -11.59 5.82 3.45
N ALA A 66 -10.92 4.67 3.61
CA ALA A 66 -11.49 3.38 3.26
C ALA A 66 -12.74 3.08 4.09
N TRP A 67 -13.81 2.64 3.43
CA TRP A 67 -15.13 2.42 4.04
C TRP A 67 -15.52 0.94 4.15
N ASP A 68 -14.80 0.04 3.48
CA ASP A 68 -15.06 -1.41 3.49
C ASP A 68 -13.76 -2.22 3.32
N HIS A 69 -13.92 -3.55 3.39
CA HIS A 69 -12.85 -4.52 3.21
C HIS A 69 -12.07 -4.33 1.89
N PHE A 70 -12.77 -4.20 0.76
CA PHE A 70 -12.14 -4.16 -0.56
C PHE A 70 -11.44 -2.83 -0.82
N SER A 71 -12.05 -1.72 -0.39
CA SER A 71 -11.48 -0.39 -0.44
C SER A 71 -10.17 -0.33 0.35
N LEU A 72 -10.18 -0.89 1.57
CA LEU A 72 -8.97 -0.98 2.39
C LEU A 72 -7.92 -1.92 1.77
N LEU A 73 -8.33 -3.07 1.24
CA LEU A 73 -7.43 -4.02 0.58
C LEU A 73 -6.68 -3.37 -0.60
N CYS A 74 -7.42 -2.67 -1.47
CA CYS A 74 -6.86 -1.93 -2.59
C CYS A 74 -5.94 -0.79 -2.12
N ALA A 75 -6.35 -0.03 -1.11
CA ALA A 75 -5.53 1.03 -0.55
C ALA A 75 -4.21 0.48 0.03
N ARG A 76 -4.24 -0.70 0.66
CA ARG A 76 -3.04 -1.36 1.19
C ARG A 76 -2.11 -1.84 0.09
N PHE A 77 -2.65 -2.39 -0.99
CA PHE A 77 -1.86 -2.71 -2.18
C PHE A 77 -1.16 -1.46 -2.75
N LEU A 78 -1.90 -0.36 -2.92
CA LEU A 78 -1.35 0.91 -3.41
C LEU A 78 -0.28 1.49 -2.48
N ALA A 79 -0.48 1.43 -1.17
CA ALA A 79 0.50 1.87 -0.17
C ALA A 79 1.78 1.02 -0.17
N GLY A 80 1.69 -0.24 -0.58
CA GLY A 80 2.82 -1.15 -0.73
C GLY A 80 3.70 -0.87 -1.94
N LEU A 81 3.13 -0.37 -3.05
CA LEU A 81 3.88 -0.08 -4.29
C LEU A 81 5.15 0.77 -4.08
N PRO A 82 5.11 1.97 -3.47
CA PRO A 82 6.30 2.79 -3.31
C PRO A 82 7.34 2.15 -2.40
N HIS A 83 6.94 1.19 -1.54
CA HIS A 83 7.85 0.53 -0.63
C HIS A 83 8.73 -0.55 -1.28
N GLY A 84 8.40 -0.96 -2.51
CA GLY A 84 9.30 -1.83 -3.29
C GLY A 84 10.64 -1.17 -3.65
N ALA A 85 10.81 0.13 -3.42
CA ALA A 85 12.04 0.86 -3.69
C ALA A 85 13.07 0.87 -2.54
N TYR A 86 12.66 0.48 -1.32
CA TYR A 86 13.51 0.47 -0.12
C TYR A 86 14.29 -0.84 0.00
#